data_AF-A0A8C6SE88-F1
#
_entry.id   AF-A0A8C6SE88-F1
#
_cell.length_a   1.000
_cell.length_b   1.000
_cell.length_c   1.000
_cell.angle_alpha   90.00
_cell.angle_beta   90.00
_cell.angle_gamma   90.00
#
_symmetry.space_group_name_H-M   'P 1'
#
loop_
_entity.id
_entity.type
_entity.pdbx_description
1 polymer ?
#
loop_
_entity_poly.entity_id
_entity_poly.type
_entity_poly.pdbx_seq_one_letter_code
_entity_poly.pdbx_strand_id
1 'polypeptide(L)'
;TIYHRPQWPTPPHRLNLLYLANDVIQNCKRKNAIVYRTAFAEVLVDAFLLINSDGDAKVIKSVERILSIWEERSVYEGNLISDLRNTLVKEESLYRTTVQVQEVPGGGGPEREAADCHESGHLQHGNA
;
A
#
# COMPACT_ATOMS: atom_id res chain seq x y z
N THR A 1 -5.18 31.52 -27.74
CA THR A 1 -4.36 31.61 -26.52
C THR A 1 -3.47 30.39 -26.48
N ILE A 2 -2.15 30.57 -26.58
CA ILE A 2 -1.21 29.44 -26.60
C ILE A 2 -1.23 28.82 -25.20
N TYR A 3 -1.73 27.59 -25.08
CA TYR A 3 -1.63 26.83 -23.84
C TYR A 3 -0.15 26.63 -23.53
N HIS A 4 0.40 27.41 -22.59
CA HIS A 4 1.67 27.05 -21.97
C HIS A 4 1.42 25.74 -21.22
N ARG A 5 1.83 24.63 -21.83
CA ARG A 5 1.94 23.35 -21.13
C ARG A 5 2.82 23.62 -19.90
N PRO A 6 2.40 23.24 -18.68
CA PRO A 6 3.28 23.35 -17.53
C PRO A 6 4.54 22.53 -17.83
N GLN A 7 5.69 23.20 -17.89
CA GLN A 7 6.98 22.53 -17.95
C GLN A 7 7.23 21.94 -16.56
N TRP A 8 6.61 20.79 -16.31
CA TRP A 8 6.94 19.98 -15.16
C TRP A 8 8.42 19.63 -15.21
N PRO A 9 9.13 19.63 -14.06
CA PRO A 9 10.54 19.30 -14.02
C PRO A 9 10.76 17.93 -14.67
N THR A 10 11.79 17.84 -15.51
CA THR A 10 12.18 16.58 -16.12
C THR A 10 12.63 15.60 -15.03
N PRO A 11 12.59 14.28 -15.27
CA PRO A 11 12.91 13.30 -14.23
C PRO A 11 14.29 13.52 -13.56
N PRO A 12 15.37 13.83 -14.30
CA PRO A 12 16.66 14.16 -13.68
C PRO A 12 16.60 15.41 -12.80
N HIS A 13 15.80 16.41 -13.19
CA HIS A 13 15.64 17.64 -12.43
C HIS A 13 14.86 17.42 -11.13
N ARG A 14 13.88 16.50 -11.11
CA ARG A 14 13.14 16.13 -9.89
C ARG A 14 14.06 15.56 -8.81
N LEU A 15 14.99 14.68 -9.19
CA LEU A 15 15.97 14.15 -8.24
C LEU A 15 16.91 15.25 -7.70
N ASN A 16 17.33 16.20 -8.54
CA ASN A 16 18.14 17.33 -8.09
C ASN A 16 17.40 18.23 -7.09
N LEU A 17 16.12 18.48 -7.31
CA LEU A 17 15.27 19.22 -6.36
C LEU A 17 15.12 18.46 -5.04
N LEU A 18 15.03 17.12 -5.08
CA LEU A 18 15.01 16.32 -3.85
C LEU A 18 16.33 16.42 -3.09
N TYR A 19 17.49 16.43 -3.78
CA TYR A 19 18.78 16.65 -3.11
C TYR A 19 18.87 18.04 -2.45
N LEU A 20 18.30 19.07 -3.09
CA LEU A 20 18.21 20.40 -2.51
C LEU A 20 17.32 20.39 -1.25
N ALA A 21 16.12 19.80 -1.33
CA ALA A 21 15.22 19.67 -0.19
C ALA A 21 15.89 18.90 0.97
N ASN A 22 16.63 17.83 0.65
CA ASN A 22 17.37 17.06 1.63
C ASN A 22 18.41 17.91 2.38
N ASP A 23 19.15 18.79 1.69
CA ASP A 23 20.10 19.70 2.35
C ASP A 23 19.38 20.62 3.36
N VAL A 24 18.26 21.21 2.95
CA VAL A 24 17.45 22.07 3.82
C VAL A 24 16.94 21.29 5.05
N ILE A 25 16.33 20.12 4.85
CA ILE A 25 15.76 19.28 5.92
C ILE A 25 16.83 18.83 6.91
N GLN A 26 18.02 18.45 6.44
CA GLN A 26 19.10 17.99 7.31
C GLN A 26 19.74 19.12 8.11
N ASN A 27 19.87 20.32 7.52
CA ASN A 27 20.57 21.43 8.14
C ASN A 27 19.68 22.38 8.93
N CYS A 28 18.36 22.37 8.71
CA CYS A 28 17.43 23.34 9.33
C CYS A 28 17.45 23.31 10.87
N LYS A 29 17.71 22.16 11.50
CA LYS A 29 17.80 22.05 12.97
C LYS A 29 18.92 22.92 13.54
N ARG A 30 20.10 22.94 12.91
CA ARG A 30 21.24 23.76 13.38
C ARG A 30 21.01 25.25 13.21
N LYS A 31 20.14 25.63 12.27
CA LYS A 31 19.81 27.02 11.95
C LYS A 31 18.53 27.51 12.64
N ASN A 32 18.02 26.77 13.64
CA ASN A 32 16.77 27.06 14.33
C ASN A 32 15.55 27.23 13.40
N ALA A 33 15.54 26.48 12.30
CA ALA A 33 14.53 26.58 11.24
C ALA A 33 13.75 25.26 11.08
N ILE A 34 13.48 24.57 12.20
CA ILE A 34 12.87 23.23 12.20
C ILE A 34 11.51 23.17 11.47
N VAL A 35 10.82 24.32 11.37
CA VAL A 35 9.58 24.49 10.60
C VAL A 35 9.66 23.94 9.18
N TYR A 36 10.84 23.98 8.54
CA TYR A 36 11.00 23.41 7.21
C TYR A 36 10.77 21.90 7.17
N ARG A 37 11.09 21.15 8.24
CA ARG A 37 10.79 19.71 8.27
C ARG A 37 9.30 19.47 8.22
N THR A 38 8.55 20.18 9.05
CA THR A 38 7.09 20.07 9.08
C THR A 38 6.50 20.48 7.73
N ALA A 39 6.95 21.59 7.15
CA ALA A 39 6.47 22.05 5.85
C ALA A 39 6.78 21.08 4.70
N PHE A 40 7.96 20.46 4.69
CA PHE A 40 8.29 19.46 3.67
C PHE A 40 7.50 18.15 3.85
N ALA A 41 7.22 17.74 5.08
CA ALA A 41 6.45 16.52 5.36
C ALA A 41 5.09 16.50 4.63
N GLU A 42 4.43 17.65 4.50
CA GLU A 42 3.13 17.77 3.84
C GLU A 42 3.16 17.48 2.33
N VAL A 43 4.31 17.61 1.68
CA VAL A 43 4.44 17.50 0.20
C VAL A 43 5.31 16.34 -0.26
N LEU A 44 5.98 15.64 0.65
CA LEU A 44 6.96 14.60 0.30
C LEU A 44 6.32 13.39 -0.38
N VAL A 45 5.09 13.00 0.00
CA VAL A 45 4.39 11.86 -0.60
C VAL A 45 4.15 12.11 -2.10
N ASP A 46 3.55 13.25 -2.44
CA ASP A 46 3.30 13.64 -3.83
C ASP A 46 4.61 13.80 -4.63
N ALA A 47 5.64 14.37 -4.01
CA ALA A 47 6.95 14.51 -4.62
C ALA A 47 7.57 13.15 -4.96
N PHE A 48 7.44 12.15 -4.08
CA PHE A 48 8.00 10.83 -4.30
C PHE A 48 7.24 10.05 -5.38
N LEU A 49 5.91 10.17 -5.44
CA LEU A 49 5.11 9.64 -6.55
C LEU A 49 5.56 10.23 -7.90
N LEU A 50 5.81 11.53 -7.95
CA LEU A 50 6.33 12.20 -9.15
C LEU A 50 7.76 11.76 -9.52
N ILE A 51 8.61 11.46 -8.53
CA ILE A 51 9.96 10.96 -8.78
C ILE A 51 9.94 9.51 -9.26
N ASN A 52 9.03 8.69 -8.73
CA ASN A 52 8.87 7.29 -9.11
C ASN A 52 8.11 7.09 -10.44
N SER A 53 7.53 8.15 -11.03
CA SER A 53 6.65 8.02 -12.22
C SER A 53 7.31 7.30 -13.40
N ASP A 54 8.60 7.52 -13.63
CA ASP A 54 9.36 6.87 -14.72
C ASP A 54 9.99 5.55 -14.29
N GLY A 55 10.00 5.28 -12.97
CA GLY A 55 10.44 4.01 -12.42
C GLY A 55 11.91 3.68 -12.67
N ASP A 56 12.77 4.69 -12.78
CA ASP A 56 14.21 4.53 -12.96
C ASP A 56 14.87 3.99 -11.68
N ALA A 57 15.41 2.77 -11.77
CA ALA A 57 16.04 2.08 -10.65
C ALA A 57 17.21 2.88 -10.03
N LYS A 58 17.94 3.69 -10.80
CA LYS A 58 19.02 4.52 -10.27
C LYS A 58 18.47 5.64 -9.39
N VAL A 59 17.39 6.28 -9.85
CA VAL A 59 16.69 7.33 -9.10
C VAL A 59 16.11 6.75 -7.82
N ILE A 60 15.40 5.61 -7.90
CA ILE A 60 14.80 4.95 -6.74
C ILE A 60 15.85 4.62 -5.68
N LYS A 61 16.99 4.02 -6.07
CA LYS A 61 18.10 3.72 -5.13
C LYS A 61 18.63 4.96 -4.42
N SER A 62 18.74 6.08 -5.13
CA SER A 62 19.14 7.36 -4.53
C SER A 62 18.13 7.85 -3.51
N VAL A 63 16.84 7.73 -3.81
CA VAL A 63 15.75 8.14 -2.92
C VAL A 63 15.69 7.24 -1.68
N GLU A 64 15.81 5.93 -1.83
CA GLU A 64 15.89 4.97 -0.72
C GLU A 64 17.03 5.30 0.24
N ARG A 65 18.20 5.65 -0.29
CA ARG A 65 19.34 6.07 0.52
C ARG A 65 19.02 7.32 1.36
N ILE A 66 18.30 8.30 0.80
CA ILE A 66 17.88 9.49 1.56
C ILE A 66 16.94 9.09 2.70
N LEU A 67 15.96 8.22 2.43
CA LEU A 67 15.03 7.73 3.45
C LEU A 67 15.74 6.99 4.58
N SER A 68 16.70 6.11 4.27
CA SER A 68 17.49 5.42 5.30
C SER A 68 18.25 6.41 6.18
N ILE A 69 18.88 7.44 5.59
CA ILE A 69 19.57 8.49 6.38
C ILE A 69 18.59 9.27 7.26
N TRP A 70 17.39 9.56 6.75
CA TRP A 70 16.37 10.24 7.54
C TRP A 70 15.89 9.39 8.72
N GLU A 71 15.66 8.09 8.50
CA GLU A 71 15.27 7.15 9.55
C GLU A 71 16.36 6.98 10.61
N GLU A 72 17.60 6.68 10.19
CA GLU A 72 18.76 6.49 11.08
C GLU A 72 19.01 7.70 11.99
N ARG A 73 18.71 8.90 11.51
CA ARG A 73 18.92 10.16 12.24
C ARG A 73 17.65 10.70 12.89
N SER A 74 16.56 9.93 12.87
CA SER A 74 15.24 10.33 13.37
C SER A 74 14.84 11.71 12.85
N VAL A 75 15.01 11.91 11.54
CA VAL A 75 14.64 13.17 10.87
C VAL A 75 13.13 13.32 10.79
N TYR A 76 12.47 12.20 10.48
CA TYR A 76 11.03 12.00 10.49
C TYR A 76 10.72 10.71 11.23
N GLU A 77 9.46 10.60 11.68
CA GLU A 77 8.93 9.42 12.34
C GLU A 77 8.83 8.22 11.39
N GLY A 78 8.92 7.01 11.95
CA GLY A 78 8.94 5.77 11.18
C GLY A 78 7.70 5.57 10.29
N ASN A 79 6.53 6.04 10.72
CA ASN A 79 5.30 5.96 9.93
C ASN A 79 5.41 6.75 8.61
N LEU A 80 5.87 8.00 8.67
CA LEU A 80 6.06 8.81 7.46
C LEU A 80 7.13 8.19 6.55
N ILE A 81 8.22 7.67 7.13
CA ILE A 81 9.25 6.98 6.33
C ILE A 81 8.65 5.76 5.62
N SER A 82 7.85 4.95 6.30
CA SER A 82 7.16 3.80 5.71
C SER A 82 6.21 4.20 4.57
N ASP A 83 5.41 5.25 4.77
CA ASP A 83 4.50 5.77 3.74
C ASP A 83 5.30 6.22 2.50
N LEU A 84 6.40 6.94 2.69
CA LEU A 84 7.28 7.35 1.60
C LEU A 84 7.91 6.16 0.88
N ARG A 85 8.32 5.09 1.58
CA ARG A 85 8.83 3.87 0.93
C ARG A 85 7.76 3.18 0.09
N ASN A 86 6.51 3.14 0.56
CA ASN A 86 5.42 2.53 -0.19
C ASN A 86 5.19 3.20 -1.55
N THR A 87 5.40 4.52 -1.65
CA THR A 87 5.31 5.23 -2.95
C THR A 87 6.35 4.80 -3.99
N LEU A 88 7.44 4.15 -3.56
CA LEU A 88 8.54 3.71 -4.43
C LEU A 88 8.32 2.30 -4.99
N VAL A 89 7.41 1.52 -4.39
CA VAL A 89 7.03 0.20 -4.90
C VAL A 89 6.18 0.41 -6.15
N LYS A 90 6.58 -0.14 -7.30
CA LYS A 90 5.73 -0.14 -8.49
C LYS A 90 4.52 -1.01 -8.21
N GLU A 91 3.33 -0.44 -8.36
CA GLU A 91 2.04 -1.13 -8.33
C GLU A 91 2.01 -2.25 -9.39
N GLU A 92 2.54 -3.42 -9.08
CA GLU A 92 2.07 -4.67 -9.68
C GLU A 92 0.86 -5.12 -8.88
N SER A 93 -0.33 -4.77 -9.40
CA SER A 93 -1.67 -5.22 -8.98
C SER A 93 -2.44 -4.38 -7.94
N LEU A 94 -2.92 -3.22 -8.40
CA LEU A 94 -4.17 -2.57 -7.95
C LEU A 94 -5.45 -3.42 -8.15
N TYR A 95 -5.36 -4.75 -8.29
CA TYR A 95 -6.50 -5.64 -8.56
C TYR A 95 -6.59 -6.88 -7.66
N ARG A 96 -6.04 -6.89 -6.44
CA ARG A 96 -6.16 -8.07 -5.56
C ARG A 96 -7.12 -7.96 -4.37
N THR A 97 -7.69 -6.80 -4.04
CA THR A 97 -8.41 -6.70 -2.74
C THR A 97 -9.83 -6.11 -2.75
N THR A 98 -10.38 -5.65 -3.89
CA THR A 98 -11.76 -5.09 -3.89
C THR A 98 -12.86 -6.04 -4.38
N VAL A 99 -12.57 -7.32 -4.67
CA VAL A 99 -13.60 -8.29 -5.07
C VAL A 99 -13.46 -9.60 -4.29
N GLN A 100 -13.89 -9.59 -3.03
CA GLN A 100 -14.48 -10.76 -2.37
C GLN A 100 -15.80 -10.29 -1.77
N VAL A 101 -16.86 -10.61 -2.51
CA VAL A 101 -18.26 -10.40 -2.19
C VAL A 101 -18.58 -11.19 -0.92
N GLN A 102 -19.17 -10.53 0.09
CA GLN A 102 -19.85 -11.23 1.18
C GLN A 102 -21.16 -11.81 0.62
N GLU A 103 -21.09 -12.97 -0.02
CA GLU A 103 -22.28 -13.80 -0.19
C GLU A 103 -22.56 -14.50 1.15
N VAL A 104 -23.68 -14.14 1.76
CA VAL A 104 -24.24 -14.82 2.93
C VAL A 104 -25.16 -15.92 2.42
N PRO A 105 -24.86 -17.23 2.59
CA PRO A 105 -25.82 -18.25 2.23
C PRO A 105 -26.79 -18.44 3.40
N GLY A 106 -27.96 -17.79 3.27
CA GLY A 106 -29.16 -18.17 4.00
C GLY A 106 -29.69 -19.50 3.47
N GLY A 107 -29.45 -20.58 4.22
CA GLY A 107 -30.03 -21.90 3.95
C GLY A 107 -31.38 -22.05 4.64
N GLY A 108 -32.45 -21.58 3.99
CA GLY A 108 -33.81 -22.01 4.30
C GLY A 108 -34.12 -23.32 3.59
N GLY A 109 -34.64 -24.31 4.32
CA GLY A 109 -35.20 -25.54 3.76
C GLY A 109 -36.40 -25.28 2.83
N PRO A 110 -36.84 -26.30 2.07
CA PRO A 110 -37.81 -27.23 2.66
C PRO A 110 -37.59 -28.72 2.32
N GLU A 111 -37.96 -29.58 3.29
CA GLU A 111 -38.90 -30.73 3.19
C GLU A 111 -39.05 -31.39 1.78
N ARG A 112 -38.92 -32.70 1.51
CA ARG A 112 -39.32 -34.00 2.12
C ARG A 112 -38.44 -35.09 1.45
N GLU A 113 -38.11 -36.26 2.01
CA GLU A 113 -38.97 -37.46 1.98
C GLU A 113 -38.28 -38.66 2.68
N ALA A 114 -39.04 -39.29 3.59
CA ALA A 114 -39.06 -40.68 4.04
C ALA A 114 -37.77 -41.43 4.46
N ALA A 115 -37.61 -41.60 5.78
CA ALA A 115 -37.15 -42.86 6.37
C ALA A 115 -38.22 -43.33 7.37
N ASP A 116 -39.24 -44.04 6.87
CA ASP A 116 -40.17 -44.77 7.71
C ASP A 116 -39.58 -46.16 7.96
N CYS A 117 -39.25 -46.40 9.22
CA CYS A 117 -38.95 -47.73 9.74
C CYS A 117 -40.26 -48.49 9.86
N HIS A 118 -40.48 -49.51 9.04
CA HIS A 118 -41.41 -50.58 9.38
C HIS A 118 -40.76 -51.95 9.26
N GLU A 119 -40.57 -52.50 10.45
CA GLU A 119 -40.43 -53.88 10.82
C GLU A 119 -41.46 -54.77 10.10
N SER A 120 -40.98 -55.81 9.43
CA SER A 120 -41.78 -57.00 9.10
C SER A 120 -40.82 -58.19 9.00
N GLY A 121 -40.99 -59.09 9.96
CA GLY A 121 -40.13 -60.25 10.14
C GLY A 121 -40.32 -61.33 9.08
N HIS A 122 -39.32 -62.21 9.01
CA HIS A 122 -39.52 -63.56 8.52
C HIS A 122 -38.79 -64.57 9.43
N LEU A 123 -39.56 -65.62 9.73
CA LEU A 123 -39.32 -66.80 10.55
C LEU A 123 -38.07 -67.58 10.10
N GLN A 124 -37.45 -68.53 10.80
CA GLN A 124 -37.90 -69.56 11.74
C GLN A 124 -36.64 -70.32 12.26
N HIS A 125 -36.87 -71.35 13.09
CA HIS A 125 -35.97 -72.37 13.72
C HIS A 125 -35.78 -72.12 15.23
N GLY A 126 -36.26 -72.94 16.16
CA GLY A 126 -36.97 -74.22 16.11
C GLY A 126 -37.08 -74.80 17.53
N ASN A 127 -37.81 -75.91 17.66
CA ASN A 127 -37.73 -77.01 18.65
C ASN A 127 -39.06 -77.42 19.29
N ALA A 128 -39.23 -78.75 19.30
CA ALA A 128 -40.30 -79.63 19.81
C ALA A 128 -41.45 -79.92 18.85
#